data_AF-A0A1V2LML6-F1
#
_entry.id   AF-A0A1V2LML6-F1
#
_cell.length_a   1.000
_cell.length_b   1.000
_cell.length_c   1.000
_cell.angle_alpha   90.00
_cell.angle_beta   90.00
_cell.angle_gamma   90.00
#
_symmetry.space_group_name_H-M   'P 1'
#
loop_
_entity.id
_entity.type
_entity.pdbx_description
1 polymer ?
#
loop_
_entity_poly.entity_id
_entity_poly.type
_entity_poly.pdbx_seq_one_letter_code
_entity_poly.pdbx_strand_id
1 'polypeptide(L)'
;MNLDVDEDEHSLEMHMPFLYSVTNNVGKKVKIVPIMISASDETFEKKLTKYLKPYFNDKSNAFIVSTDFCHWGIRFSYISYTPTGDLKDLVEKPSSKLQIPIYESIKCLDTAAMTIMSTGSYRSFKDYMMLTENTICGAKPLALLMLLMEDFISNREENTIKFNGYAQSSKVVSLRDSSVSYGSGYAVI
;
A
#
# COMPACT_ATOMS: atom_id res chain seq x y z
N MET A 1 2.73 -20.77 -10.76
CA MET A 1 3.15 -19.75 -11.73
C MET A 1 4.02 -20.46 -12.76
N ASN A 2 3.66 -20.39 -14.04
CA ASN A 2 4.55 -20.79 -15.13
C ASN A 2 5.46 -19.61 -15.48
N LEU A 3 6.50 -19.85 -16.29
CA LEU A 3 7.52 -18.85 -16.60
C LEU A 3 6.93 -17.59 -17.26
N ASP A 4 6.00 -17.76 -18.21
CA ASP A 4 5.40 -16.62 -18.93
C ASP A 4 4.69 -15.64 -17.97
N VAL A 5 3.95 -16.16 -16.97
CA VAL A 5 3.27 -15.31 -15.98
C VAL A 5 4.26 -14.64 -15.03
N ASP A 6 5.40 -15.26 -14.76
CA ASP A 6 6.47 -14.66 -13.95
C ASP A 6 7.14 -13.50 -14.70
N GLU A 7 7.50 -13.71 -15.98
CA GLU A 7 8.17 -12.71 -16.81
C GLU A 7 7.25 -11.55 -17.23
N ASP A 8 5.94 -11.76 -17.31
CA ASP A 8 4.96 -10.69 -17.55
C ASP A 8 4.65 -9.85 -16.29
N GLU A 9 4.98 -10.34 -15.08
CA GLU A 9 4.65 -9.68 -13.80
C GLU A 9 5.76 -8.74 -13.32
N HIS A 10 5.49 -7.43 -13.36
CA HIS A 10 6.48 -6.40 -13.06
C HIS A 10 6.52 -6.01 -11.57
N SER A 11 5.47 -6.26 -10.79
CA SER A 11 5.38 -5.76 -9.41
C SER A 11 6.48 -6.30 -8.49
N LEU A 12 7.00 -7.50 -8.78
CA LEU A 12 8.13 -8.11 -8.09
C LEU A 12 9.47 -7.71 -8.72
N GLU A 13 9.55 -7.71 -10.05
CA GLU A 13 10.77 -7.36 -10.81
C GLU A 13 11.31 -5.99 -10.41
N MET A 14 10.41 -4.99 -10.24
CA MET A 14 10.81 -3.61 -9.91
C MET A 14 11.58 -3.47 -8.59
N HIS A 15 11.49 -4.45 -7.68
CA HIS A 15 12.28 -4.46 -6.43
C HIS A 15 13.69 -5.02 -6.62
N MET A 16 13.92 -5.84 -7.65
CA MET A 16 15.15 -6.61 -7.80
C MET A 16 16.40 -5.73 -7.96
N PRO A 17 16.41 -4.65 -8.79
CA PRO A 17 17.57 -3.79 -8.90
C PRO A 17 17.91 -3.08 -7.58
N PHE A 18 16.89 -2.62 -6.85
CA PHE A 18 17.07 -1.95 -5.56
C PHE A 18 17.62 -2.92 -4.51
N LEU A 19 17.05 -4.14 -4.43
CA LEU A 19 17.51 -5.17 -3.52
C LEU A 19 18.95 -5.62 -3.82
N TYR A 20 19.29 -5.82 -5.10
CA TYR A 20 20.64 -6.15 -5.51
C TYR A 20 21.64 -5.06 -5.08
N SER A 21 21.32 -3.79 -5.33
CA SER A 21 22.16 -2.65 -4.94
C SER A 21 22.37 -2.61 -3.42
N VAL A 22 21.29 -2.66 -2.63
CA VAL A 22 21.38 -2.61 -1.16
C VAL A 22 22.17 -3.80 -0.60
N THR A 23 21.88 -5.01 -1.06
CA THR A 23 22.50 -6.24 -0.54
C THR A 23 23.98 -6.35 -0.92
N ASN A 24 24.34 -5.93 -2.14
CA ASN A 24 25.73 -5.81 -2.57
C ASN A 24 26.50 -4.77 -1.75
N ASN A 25 25.89 -3.60 -1.47
CA ASN A 25 26.51 -2.55 -0.66
C ASN A 25 26.79 -2.98 0.79
N VAL A 26 25.96 -3.86 1.36
CA VAL A 26 26.20 -4.43 2.70
C VAL A 26 26.99 -5.75 2.69
N GLY A 27 27.46 -6.19 1.52
CA GLY A 27 28.22 -7.43 1.35
C GLY A 27 27.45 -8.71 1.73
N LYS A 28 26.12 -8.68 1.69
CA LYS A 28 25.27 -9.83 2.04
C LYS A 28 24.69 -10.46 0.79
N LYS A 29 24.73 -11.79 0.74
CA LYS A 29 23.93 -12.57 -0.21
C LYS A 29 22.63 -12.97 0.49
N VAL A 30 21.50 -12.52 -0.06
CA VAL A 30 20.17 -12.86 0.47
C VAL A 30 19.47 -13.83 -0.48
N LYS A 31 18.62 -14.70 0.07
CA LYS A 31 17.68 -15.49 -0.71
C LYS A 31 16.39 -14.70 -0.82
N ILE A 32 15.77 -14.71 -2.00
CA ILE A 32 14.50 -14.03 -2.27
C ILE A 32 13.42 -15.08 -2.44
N VAL A 33 12.27 -14.88 -1.78
CA VAL A 33 11.08 -15.71 -1.93
C VAL A 33 9.97 -14.86 -2.53
N PRO A 34 9.75 -14.91 -3.86
CA PRO A 34 8.68 -14.16 -4.50
C PRO A 34 7.33 -14.75 -4.10
N ILE A 35 6.39 -13.89 -3.68
CA ILE A 35 5.01 -14.27 -3.36
C ILE A 35 4.09 -13.33 -4.13
N MET A 36 3.46 -13.85 -5.18
CA MET A 36 2.42 -13.12 -5.91
C MET A 36 1.08 -13.29 -5.22
N ILE A 37 0.41 -12.18 -4.90
CA ILE A 37 -0.90 -12.16 -4.24
C ILE A 37 -1.89 -11.43 -5.14
N SER A 38 -2.88 -12.16 -5.63
CA SER A 38 -4.00 -11.62 -6.42
C SER A 38 -5.17 -11.23 -5.52
N ALA A 39 -6.37 -11.13 -6.10
CA ALA A 39 -7.60 -10.98 -5.33
C ALA A 39 -7.73 -12.04 -4.23
N SER A 40 -7.92 -11.58 -3.00
CA SER A 40 -8.15 -12.39 -1.80
C SER A 40 -9.31 -11.86 -0.97
N ASP A 41 -9.91 -12.76 -0.19
CA ASP A 41 -10.85 -12.44 0.88
C ASP A 41 -10.19 -12.56 2.26
N GLU A 42 -10.91 -12.13 3.30
CA GLU A 42 -10.43 -12.16 4.68
C GLU A 42 -10.12 -13.59 5.17
N THR A 43 -10.86 -14.59 4.70
CA THR A 43 -10.66 -15.99 5.11
C THR A 43 -9.31 -16.50 4.58
N PHE A 44 -9.02 -16.21 3.32
CA PHE A 44 -7.75 -16.53 2.68
C PHE A 44 -6.60 -15.75 3.32
N GLU A 45 -6.75 -14.44 3.53
CA GLU A 45 -5.73 -13.57 4.14
C GLU A 45 -5.34 -14.09 5.54
N LYS A 46 -6.31 -14.44 6.40
CA LYS A 46 -6.05 -15.03 7.72
C LYS A 46 -5.39 -16.40 7.64
N LYS A 47 -5.77 -17.24 6.68
CA LYS A 47 -5.14 -18.55 6.47
C LYS A 47 -3.69 -18.41 6.03
N LEU A 48 -3.41 -17.52 5.07
CA LEU A 48 -2.06 -17.25 4.57
C LEU A 48 -1.17 -16.66 5.68
N THR A 49 -1.72 -15.76 6.51
CA THR A 49 -1.03 -15.21 7.68
C THR A 49 -0.47 -16.31 8.58
N LYS A 50 -1.26 -17.36 8.88
CA LYS A 50 -0.81 -18.48 9.72
C LYS A 50 0.41 -19.21 9.15
N TYR A 51 0.50 -19.34 7.82
CA TYR A 51 1.64 -19.98 7.17
C TYR A 51 2.87 -19.09 7.09
N LEU A 52 2.69 -17.77 6.96
CA LEU A 52 3.79 -16.81 6.88
C LEU A 52 4.33 -16.40 8.26
N LYS A 53 3.53 -16.55 9.32
CA LYS A 53 3.90 -16.13 10.68
C LYS A 53 5.26 -16.65 11.18
N PRO A 54 5.63 -17.94 10.98
CA PRO A 54 6.95 -18.42 11.39
C PRO A 54 8.11 -17.69 10.71
N TYR A 55 7.96 -17.33 9.43
CA TYR A 55 8.96 -16.58 8.68
C TYR A 55 9.00 -15.11 9.09
N PHE A 56 7.84 -14.53 9.39
CA PHE A 56 7.72 -13.16 9.87
C PHE A 56 8.34 -12.95 11.26
N ASN A 57 8.24 -13.96 12.13
CA ASN A 57 8.81 -13.92 13.48
C ASN A 57 10.33 -14.16 13.51
N ASP A 58 10.92 -14.63 12.41
CA ASP A 58 12.36 -14.84 12.30
C ASP A 58 13.05 -13.52 11.93
N LYS A 59 13.82 -12.96 12.88
CA LYS A 59 14.53 -11.68 12.73
C LYS A 59 15.65 -11.69 11.68
N SER A 60 15.96 -12.83 11.07
CA SER A 60 16.87 -12.90 9.92
C SER A 60 16.17 -12.59 8.58
N ASN A 61 14.83 -12.55 8.57
CA ASN A 61 14.03 -12.26 7.38
C ASN A 61 13.61 -10.79 7.30
N ALA A 62 13.29 -10.35 6.08
CA ALA A 62 12.65 -9.08 5.81
C ALA A 62 11.46 -9.30 4.87
N PHE A 63 10.36 -8.59 5.12
CA PHE A 63 9.17 -8.63 4.29
C PHE A 63 9.07 -7.32 3.51
N ILE A 64 8.92 -7.44 2.19
CA ILE A 64 8.82 -6.30 1.27
C ILE A 64 7.47 -6.41 0.57
N VAL A 65 6.67 -5.36 0.67
CA VAL A 65 5.36 -5.27 0.02
C VAL A 65 5.45 -4.24 -1.10
N SER A 66 5.21 -4.69 -2.33
CA SER A 66 5.14 -3.82 -3.51
C SER A 66 3.76 -3.17 -3.60
N THR A 67 3.70 -1.85 -3.68
CA THR A 67 2.45 -1.12 -3.86
C THR A 67 2.68 0.31 -4.34
N ASP A 68 1.88 0.72 -5.31
CA ASP A 68 1.51 2.11 -5.54
C ASP A 68 0.27 2.45 -4.69
N PHE A 69 0.01 3.74 -4.48
CA PHE A 69 -1.14 4.28 -3.75
C PHE A 69 -2.24 4.68 -4.74
N CYS A 70 -2.99 5.77 -4.53
CA CYS A 70 -4.10 6.15 -5.40
C CYS A 70 -3.69 6.25 -6.88
N HIS A 71 -4.37 5.48 -7.73
CA HIS A 71 -4.46 5.67 -9.18
C HIS A 71 -5.72 6.49 -9.47
N TRP A 72 -5.56 7.81 -9.59
CA TRP A 72 -6.66 8.75 -9.78
C TRP A 72 -6.77 9.18 -11.24
N GLY A 73 -8.00 9.19 -11.76
CA GLY A 73 -8.35 9.69 -13.09
C GLY A 73 -9.35 8.80 -13.80
N ILE A 74 -9.99 9.35 -14.83
CA ILE A 74 -11.03 8.66 -15.62
C ILE A 74 -10.49 7.34 -16.20
N ARG A 75 -9.23 7.29 -16.61
CA ARG A 75 -8.58 6.09 -17.18
C ARG A 75 -8.47 4.92 -16.19
N PHE A 76 -8.54 5.22 -14.89
CA PHE A 76 -8.52 4.24 -13.80
C PHE A 76 -9.92 3.97 -13.24
N SER A 77 -10.96 4.58 -13.82
CA SER A 77 -12.34 4.54 -13.33
C SER A 77 -12.47 4.99 -11.87
N TYR A 78 -11.57 5.86 -11.40
CA TYR A 78 -11.54 6.35 -10.03
C TYR A 78 -11.30 7.85 -10.00
N ILE A 79 -12.32 8.62 -9.63
CA ILE A 79 -12.27 10.08 -9.57
C ILE A 79 -12.83 10.63 -8.25
N SER A 80 -12.79 9.81 -7.19
CA SER A 80 -13.27 10.20 -5.87
C SER A 80 -12.56 11.44 -5.35
N TYR A 81 -13.29 12.25 -4.58
CA TYR A 81 -12.84 13.56 -4.15
C TYR A 81 -13.48 13.93 -2.81
N THR A 82 -12.67 14.42 -1.87
CA THR A 82 -13.11 15.09 -0.64
C THR A 82 -12.97 16.61 -0.78
N PRO A 83 -14.07 17.39 -0.66
CA PRO A 83 -14.06 18.85 -0.65
C PRO A 83 -13.28 19.50 0.49
N THR A 84 -13.29 18.91 1.69
CA THR A 84 -12.65 19.50 2.88
C THR A 84 -11.35 18.80 3.29
N GLY A 85 -11.00 17.69 2.64
CA GLY A 85 -9.90 16.83 3.05
C GLY A 85 -10.27 15.83 4.16
N ASP A 86 -11.55 15.73 4.54
CA ASP A 86 -12.07 14.72 5.48
C ASP A 86 -12.75 13.58 4.70
N LEU A 87 -12.46 12.32 5.02
CA LEU A 87 -13.11 11.17 4.36
C LEU A 87 -14.64 11.15 4.54
N LYS A 88 -15.20 11.86 5.53
CA LYS A 88 -16.64 11.93 5.77
C LYS A 88 -17.43 12.64 4.68
N ASP A 89 -16.79 13.52 3.92
CA ASP A 89 -17.43 14.24 2.81
C ASP A 89 -16.97 13.73 1.44
N LEU A 90 -16.36 12.54 1.41
CA LEU A 90 -15.93 11.88 0.19
C LEU A 90 -17.12 11.70 -0.76
N VAL A 91 -16.93 12.15 -2.01
CA VAL A 91 -17.87 11.93 -3.10
C VAL A 91 -17.18 11.13 -4.20
N GLU A 92 -17.94 10.28 -4.89
CA GLU A 92 -17.41 9.48 -6.02
C GLU A 92 -16.90 10.34 -7.18
N LYS A 93 -17.43 11.56 -7.33
CA LYS A 93 -17.08 12.50 -8.38
C LYS A 93 -17.15 13.94 -7.89
N PRO A 94 -16.14 14.78 -8.15
CA PRO A 94 -16.18 16.18 -7.78
C PRO A 94 -17.23 16.95 -8.58
N SER A 95 -17.79 17.98 -7.95
CA SER A 95 -18.60 18.98 -8.65
C SER A 95 -17.73 19.87 -9.55
N SER A 96 -18.34 20.66 -10.43
CA SER A 96 -17.62 21.64 -11.26
C SER A 96 -16.88 22.70 -10.43
N LYS A 97 -17.34 22.96 -9.20
CA LYS A 97 -16.69 23.87 -8.26
C LYS A 97 -15.86 23.07 -7.26
N LEU A 98 -14.55 23.09 -7.45
CA LEU A 98 -13.58 22.50 -6.54
C LEU A 98 -13.32 23.43 -5.35
N GLN A 99 -13.39 22.89 -4.14
CA GLN A 99 -13.07 23.59 -2.89
C GLN A 99 -11.56 23.54 -2.59
N ILE A 100 -10.92 22.41 -2.92
CA ILE A 100 -9.47 22.20 -2.85
C ILE A 100 -8.97 21.64 -4.19
N PRO A 101 -7.68 21.79 -4.52
CA PRO A 101 -7.10 21.11 -5.68
C PRO A 101 -7.25 19.60 -5.57
N ILE A 102 -7.51 18.91 -6.69
CA ILE A 102 -7.73 17.46 -6.71
C ILE A 102 -6.52 16.71 -6.14
N TYR A 103 -5.29 17.15 -6.48
CA TYR A 103 -4.08 16.52 -5.94
C TYR A 103 -3.97 16.59 -4.41
N GLU A 104 -4.50 17.62 -3.74
CA GLU A 104 -4.57 17.68 -2.28
C GLU A 104 -5.62 16.70 -1.74
N SER A 105 -6.74 16.58 -2.43
CA SER A 105 -7.78 15.58 -2.12
C SER A 105 -7.22 14.15 -2.18
N ILE A 106 -6.50 13.81 -3.26
CA ILE A 106 -5.80 12.52 -3.41
C ILE A 106 -4.82 12.31 -2.26
N LYS A 107 -4.03 13.33 -1.91
CA LYS A 107 -3.10 13.27 -0.79
C LYS A 107 -3.81 13.02 0.54
N CYS A 108 -4.99 13.60 0.77
CA CYS A 108 -5.79 13.32 1.95
C CYS A 108 -6.19 11.84 2.04
N LEU A 109 -6.65 11.23 0.93
CA LEU A 109 -6.97 9.79 0.91
C LEU A 109 -5.73 8.95 1.22
N ASP A 110 -4.63 9.19 0.51
CA ASP A 110 -3.41 8.37 0.69
C ASP A 110 -2.81 8.53 2.08
N THR A 111 -2.76 9.74 2.63
CA THR A 111 -2.25 9.99 3.98
C THR A 111 -3.16 9.41 5.06
N ALA A 112 -4.48 9.38 4.84
CA ALA A 112 -5.40 8.68 5.73
C ALA A 112 -5.13 7.16 5.72
N ALA A 113 -4.94 6.56 4.53
CA ALA A 113 -4.54 5.15 4.41
C ALA A 113 -3.23 4.87 5.14
N MET A 114 -2.20 5.71 4.93
CA MET A 114 -0.91 5.61 5.61
C MET A 114 -1.04 5.71 7.13
N THR A 115 -1.82 6.67 7.63
CA THR A 115 -2.07 6.86 9.07
C THR A 115 -2.74 5.63 9.67
N ILE A 116 -3.74 5.07 8.98
CA ILE A 116 -4.42 3.85 9.40
C ILE A 116 -3.46 2.65 9.39
N MET A 117 -2.62 2.51 8.37
CA MET A 117 -1.60 1.47 8.33
C MET A 117 -0.54 1.63 9.44
N SER A 118 -0.21 2.85 9.85
CA SER A 118 0.67 3.10 11.00
C SER A 118 0.04 2.63 12.32
N THR A 119 -1.28 2.57 12.43
CA THR A 119 -1.94 1.88 13.58
C THR A 119 -1.79 0.37 13.51
N GLY A 120 -1.48 -0.16 12.33
CA GLY A 120 -1.34 -1.58 12.04
C GLY A 120 -2.59 -2.44 12.27
N SER A 121 -3.75 -1.80 12.42
CA SER A 121 -5.05 -2.47 12.52
C SER A 121 -5.50 -2.97 11.15
N TYR A 122 -5.54 -4.29 10.97
CA TYR A 122 -6.12 -4.93 9.79
C TYR A 122 -7.56 -4.47 9.56
N ARG A 123 -8.38 -4.44 10.63
CA ARG A 123 -9.79 -4.08 10.52
C ARG A 123 -9.96 -2.63 10.04
N SER A 124 -9.23 -1.70 10.63
CA SER A 124 -9.31 -0.28 10.26
C SER A 124 -8.90 -0.06 8.80
N PHE A 125 -7.88 -0.79 8.32
CA PHE A 125 -7.48 -0.72 6.92
C PHE A 125 -8.56 -1.27 5.97
N LYS A 126 -9.22 -2.38 6.32
CA LYS A 126 -10.34 -2.92 5.53
C LYS A 126 -11.53 -1.97 5.50
N ASP A 127 -11.85 -1.35 6.62
CA ASP A 127 -12.94 -0.35 6.71
C ASP A 127 -12.62 0.89 5.86
N TYR A 128 -11.36 1.35 5.85
CA TYR A 128 -10.90 2.40 4.95
C TYR A 128 -11.05 2.03 3.46
N MET A 129 -10.60 0.82 3.08
CA MET A 129 -10.71 0.37 1.69
C MET A 129 -12.18 0.23 1.26
N MET A 130 -13.06 -0.22 2.16
CA MET A 130 -14.50 -0.32 1.91
C MET A 130 -15.17 1.06 1.78
N LEU A 131 -14.77 2.03 2.60
CA LEU A 131 -15.32 3.38 2.57
C LEU A 131 -14.88 4.16 1.33
N THR A 132 -13.60 4.06 0.97
CA THR A 132 -12.98 4.97 0.00
C THR A 132 -12.84 4.37 -1.39
N GLU A 133 -12.85 3.03 -1.49
CA GLU A 133 -12.52 2.29 -2.70
C GLU A 133 -11.19 2.75 -3.34
N ASN A 134 -10.26 3.30 -2.55
CA ASN A 134 -9.00 3.83 -3.06
C ASN A 134 -8.25 2.75 -3.85
N THR A 135 -7.68 3.12 -4.99
CA THR A 135 -7.08 2.23 -5.98
C THR A 135 -5.65 1.79 -5.63
N ILE A 136 -5.38 1.54 -4.35
CA ILE A 136 -4.09 1.03 -3.86
C ILE A 136 -3.85 -0.38 -4.43
N CYS A 137 -2.92 -0.53 -5.36
CA CYS A 137 -2.75 -1.79 -6.10
C CYS A 137 -2.30 -2.95 -5.20
N GLY A 138 -1.50 -2.67 -4.17
CA GLY A 138 -1.05 -3.63 -3.16
C GLY A 138 -1.97 -3.73 -1.94
N ALA A 139 -3.25 -3.34 -2.03
CA ALA A 139 -4.16 -3.38 -0.88
C ALA A 139 -4.25 -4.79 -0.24
N LYS A 140 -4.21 -5.86 -1.03
CA LYS A 140 -4.25 -7.24 -0.53
C LYS A 140 -2.97 -7.64 0.23
N PRO A 141 -1.75 -7.51 -0.33
CA PRO A 141 -0.53 -7.78 0.42
C PRO A 141 -0.32 -6.83 1.61
N LEU A 142 -0.77 -5.57 1.54
CA LEU A 142 -0.77 -4.65 2.70
C LEU A 142 -1.69 -5.14 3.82
N ALA A 143 -2.90 -5.60 3.50
CA ALA A 143 -3.82 -6.16 4.49
C ALA A 143 -3.22 -7.41 5.17
N LEU A 144 -2.54 -8.27 4.39
CA LEU A 144 -1.80 -9.41 4.93
C LEU A 144 -0.66 -8.98 5.86
N LEU A 145 0.09 -7.93 5.50
CA LEU A 145 1.12 -7.36 6.37
C LEU A 145 0.51 -6.86 7.69
N MET A 146 -0.67 -6.21 7.66
CA MET A 146 -1.34 -5.76 8.89
C MET A 146 -1.68 -6.94 9.81
N LEU A 147 -2.21 -8.05 9.25
CA LEU A 147 -2.48 -9.28 10.03
C LEU A 147 -1.20 -9.90 10.62
N LEU A 148 -0.08 -9.84 9.89
CA LEU A 148 1.20 -10.32 10.41
C LEU A 148 1.72 -9.45 11.56
N MET A 149 1.47 -8.13 11.49
CA MET A 149 1.91 -7.16 12.48
C MET A 149 1.01 -7.07 13.72
N GLU A 150 -0.25 -7.52 13.65
CA GLU A 150 -1.28 -7.34 14.69
C GLU A 150 -0.83 -7.75 16.11
N ASP A 151 -0.07 -8.83 16.23
CA ASP A 151 0.47 -9.33 17.51
C ASP A 151 1.58 -8.45 18.11
N PHE A 152 2.21 -7.58 17.31
CA PHE A 152 3.37 -6.78 17.70
C PHE A 152 3.02 -5.34 18.06
N ILE A 153 1.90 -4.84 17.54
CA ILE A 153 1.47 -3.45 17.70
C ILE A 153 0.89 -3.18 19.09
N SER A 154 0.24 -4.15 19.70
CA SER A 154 -0.44 -4.00 20.99
C SER A 154 0.51 -3.73 22.17
N ASN A 155 1.84 -3.79 21.96
CA ASN A 155 2.80 -3.71 23.04
C ASN A 155 3.77 -2.50 23.03
N ARG A 156 4.03 -1.80 21.91
CA ARG A 156 4.97 -0.64 21.86
C ARG A 156 4.73 0.28 20.65
N GLU A 157 4.77 1.59 20.85
CA GLU A 157 4.75 2.61 19.77
C GLU A 157 5.84 2.40 18.70
N GLU A 158 6.91 1.69 19.05
CA GLU A 158 8.06 1.43 18.19
C GLU A 158 7.79 0.45 17.03
N ASN A 159 6.78 -0.43 17.16
CA ASN A 159 6.50 -1.51 16.19
C ASN A 159 5.50 -1.11 15.08
N THR A 160 5.35 0.19 14.85
CA THR A 160 4.42 0.77 13.88
C THR A 160 5.08 1.04 12.54
N ILE A 161 4.29 1.08 11.45
CA ILE A 161 4.82 1.50 10.14
C ILE A 161 5.10 2.99 10.17
N LYS A 162 6.33 3.35 9.84
CA LYS A 162 6.78 4.73 9.67
C LYS A 162 6.91 5.03 8.18
N PHE A 163 6.07 5.92 7.68
CA PHE A 163 6.17 6.43 6.31
C PHE A 163 7.25 7.51 6.24
N ASN A 164 8.18 7.36 5.29
CA ASN A 164 9.32 8.25 5.09
C ASN A 164 9.30 8.97 3.74
N GLY A 165 8.31 8.69 2.89
CA GLY A 165 8.16 9.34 1.59
C GLY A 165 6.73 9.28 1.08
N TYR A 166 6.31 10.37 0.44
CA TYR A 166 5.08 10.45 -0.35
C TYR A 166 5.33 11.32 -1.57
N ALA A 167 4.90 10.86 -2.74
CA ALA A 167 4.97 11.60 -3.98
C ALA A 167 3.75 11.29 -4.85
N GLN A 168 3.48 12.18 -5.80
CA GLN A 168 2.51 11.97 -6.86
C GLN A 168 3.24 12.12 -8.19
N SER A 169 2.97 11.23 -9.14
CA SER A 169 3.54 11.29 -10.50
C SER A 169 3.29 12.64 -11.19
N SER A 170 2.17 13.31 -10.88
CA SER A 170 1.89 14.69 -11.26
C SER A 170 0.85 15.31 -10.32
N LYS A 171 0.70 16.64 -10.34
CA LYS A 171 -0.39 17.34 -9.65
C LYS A 171 -1.61 17.43 -10.56
N VAL A 172 -2.65 16.66 -10.26
CA VAL A 172 -3.97 16.73 -10.91
C VAL A 172 -4.66 18.05 -10.56
N VAL A 173 -4.95 18.86 -11.58
CA VAL A 173 -5.65 20.16 -11.44
C VAL A 173 -6.96 20.20 -12.22
N SER A 174 -7.22 19.19 -13.05
CA SER A 174 -8.40 19.04 -13.89
C SER A 174 -8.91 17.59 -13.87
N LEU A 175 -10.22 17.41 -14.10
CA LEU A 175 -10.85 16.09 -14.26
C LEU A 175 -10.33 15.29 -15.46
N ARG A 176 -9.64 15.95 -16.40
CA ARG A 176 -9.02 15.29 -17.56
C ARG A 176 -7.63 14.75 -17.26
N ASP A 177 -7.02 15.18 -16.16
CA ASP A 177 -5.69 14.72 -15.76
C ASP A 177 -5.79 13.36 -15.07
N SER A 178 -4.65 12.73 -14.84
CA SER A 178 -4.54 11.50 -14.07
C SER A 178 -3.20 11.46 -13.35
N SER A 179 -3.16 10.84 -12.17
CA SER A 179 -1.92 10.60 -11.43
C SER A 179 -1.95 9.26 -10.72
N VAL A 180 -0.77 8.69 -10.55
CA VAL A 180 -0.49 7.63 -9.57
C VAL A 180 0.29 8.23 -8.40
N SER A 181 -0.06 7.84 -7.19
CA SER A 181 0.63 8.18 -5.94
C SER A 181 1.63 7.10 -5.52
N TYR A 182 2.71 7.51 -4.88
CA TYR A 182 3.78 6.64 -4.38
C TYR A 182 3.99 6.91 -2.89
N GLY A 183 4.15 5.85 -2.11
CA GLY A 183 4.44 5.91 -0.69
C GLY A 183 5.52 4.93 -0.31
N SER A 184 6.46 5.34 0.55
CA SER A 184 7.45 4.44 1.14
C SER A 184 7.32 4.46 2.66
N GLY A 185 7.43 3.27 3.26
CA GLY A 185 7.40 3.10 4.70
C GLY A 185 8.14 1.85 5.14
N TYR A 186 8.46 1.80 6.42
CA TYR A 186 9.15 0.67 7.04
C TYR A 186 8.66 0.46 8.48
N ALA A 187 8.80 -0.75 8.98
CA ALA A 187 8.62 -1.08 10.39
C ALA A 187 9.80 -1.97 10.83
N VAL A 188 10.17 -1.85 12.11
CA VAL A 188 11.16 -2.75 12.74
C VAL A 188 10.43 -3.44 13.88
N ILE A 189 10.43 -4.77 13.86
CA ILE A 189 9.61 -5.64 14.71
C ILE A 189 10.51 -6.63 15.46
#